data_AF-A0A351LBY3-F1
#
_entry.id   AF-A0A351LBY3-F1
#
_cell.length_a   1.000
_cell.length_b   1.000
_cell.length_c   1.000
_cell.angle_alpha   90.00
_cell.angle_beta   90.00
_cell.angle_gamma   90.00
#
_symmetry.space_group_name_H-M   'P 1'
#
loop_
_entity.id
_entity.type
_entity.pdbx_description
1 polymer ?
#
loop_
_entity_poly.entity_id
_entity_poly.type
_entity_poly.pdbx_seq_one_letter_code
_entity_poly.pdbx_strand_id
1 'polypeptide(L)'
;MLRVTIDMFSGRPNPSYLLDENEAKEVLKEIANNRAVVASTESGYQGLGYRGILVELLTDDTVEQYSLPTVFKIANGASLYESKGLEIAERLITGMSRATAVSSFMETPEVLEEDLQRQLLDHLGSLPRIEQQSEVDGSGAGIMEAEPAVTCKIELGAFNPGFWNAPAHVGKNNCYNYATNRRTDTFAQPGRATGKYPYPMNCAAVTAAALSDGAHKRFDCLPDSEKPRYLVAMVVAPGVDYHWYRKQKEGFWGHKPGGTPAKNTDNSGKIITNPETCDRTSGWPSYTNFCGYFYTAKSMKVN
;
A
#
# COMPACT_ATOMS: atom_id res chain seq x y z
N MET A 1 -0.91 -16.97 -4.25
CA MET A 1 0.00 -16.75 -3.11
C MET A 1 -0.58 -15.70 -2.18
N LEU A 2 -0.44 -15.87 -0.87
CA LEU A 2 -1.02 -15.01 0.16
C LEU A 2 0.09 -14.49 1.08
N ARG A 3 0.21 -13.17 1.23
CA ARG A 3 1.11 -12.56 2.20
C ARG A 3 0.34 -12.21 3.46
N VAL A 4 0.94 -12.54 4.60
CA VAL A 4 0.40 -12.26 5.92
C VAL A 4 1.41 -11.42 6.67
N THR A 5 0.95 -10.29 7.21
CA THR A 5 1.78 -9.35 7.98
C THR A 5 1.11 -9.10 9.33
N ILE A 6 1.84 -9.30 10.43
CA ILE A 6 1.38 -8.89 11.76
C ILE A 6 1.54 -7.38 11.85
N ASP A 7 0.43 -6.64 11.83
CA ASP A 7 0.49 -5.19 11.96
C ASP A 7 0.68 -4.82 13.43
N MET A 8 1.86 -4.32 13.78
CA MET A 8 2.21 -3.98 15.15
C MET A 8 3.11 -2.74 15.19
N PHE A 9 2.65 -1.70 15.87
CA PHE A 9 3.45 -0.49 16.06
C PHE A 9 4.38 -0.63 17.26
N SER A 10 5.56 -1.16 17.00
CA SER A 10 6.62 -1.47 17.98
C SER A 10 7.91 -0.66 17.77
N GLY A 11 7.98 0.15 16.71
CA GLY A 11 9.22 0.79 16.25
C GLY A 11 10.17 -0.15 15.48
N ARG A 12 9.81 -1.43 15.32
CA ARG A 12 10.48 -2.41 14.46
C ARG A 12 9.63 -2.71 13.21
N PRO A 13 10.21 -3.27 12.13
CA PRO A 13 9.44 -3.78 11.01
C PRO A 13 8.39 -4.80 11.45
N ASN A 14 7.26 -4.82 10.75
CA ASN A 14 6.19 -5.78 10.99
C ASN A 14 6.62 -7.17 10.49
N PRO A 15 6.54 -8.23 11.32
CA PRO A 15 6.80 -9.60 10.88
C PRO A 15 5.84 -10.00 9.75
N SER A 16 6.38 -10.61 8.70
CA SER A 16 5.58 -11.04 7.55
C SER A 16 6.14 -12.29 6.89
N TYR A 17 5.27 -13.08 6.27
CA TYR A 17 5.62 -14.30 5.55
C TYR A 17 4.63 -14.57 4.42
N LEU A 18 5.04 -15.46 3.51
CA LEU A 18 4.21 -15.96 2.42
C LEU A 18 3.69 -17.34 2.80
N LEU A 19 2.38 -17.52 2.67
CA LEU A 19 1.76 -18.83 2.74
C LEU A 19 1.91 -19.52 1.38
N ASP A 20 2.14 -20.84 1.42
CA ASP A 20 2.09 -21.66 0.22
C ASP A 20 0.67 -21.70 -0.39
N GLU A 21 0.54 -22.27 -1.58
CA GLU A 21 -0.74 -22.26 -2.30
C GLU A 21 -1.86 -23.02 -1.58
N ASN A 22 -1.55 -24.09 -0.87
CA ASN A 22 -2.55 -24.90 -0.19
C ASN A 22 -3.02 -24.20 1.09
N GLU A 23 -2.07 -23.74 1.92
CA GLU A 23 -2.38 -22.98 3.12
C GLU A 23 -3.14 -21.69 2.80
N ALA A 24 -2.73 -20.97 1.73
CA ALA A 24 -3.43 -19.80 1.26
C ALA A 24 -4.89 -20.11 0.88
N LYS A 25 -5.15 -21.20 0.15
CA LYS A 25 -6.52 -21.60 -0.24
C LYS A 25 -7.38 -21.93 0.97
N GLU A 26 -6.83 -22.61 1.97
CA GLU A 26 -7.56 -22.95 3.20
C GLU A 26 -7.94 -21.69 4.00
N VAL A 27 -6.98 -20.80 4.21
CA VAL A 27 -7.20 -19.53 4.92
C VAL A 27 -8.22 -18.67 4.18
N LEU A 28 -8.07 -18.49 2.86
CA LEU A 28 -9.01 -17.69 2.06
C LEU A 28 -10.41 -18.30 2.03
N LYS A 29 -10.54 -19.63 1.93
CA LYS A 29 -11.83 -20.31 1.99
C LYS A 29 -12.53 -20.07 3.32
N GLU A 30 -11.81 -20.17 4.43
CA GLU A 30 -12.38 -19.92 5.75
C GLU A 30 -12.81 -18.46 5.93
N ILE A 31 -11.99 -17.49 5.51
CA ILE A 31 -12.34 -16.07 5.55
C ILE A 31 -13.54 -15.78 4.64
N ALA A 32 -13.61 -16.38 3.46
CA ALA A 32 -14.74 -16.23 2.53
C ALA A 32 -16.05 -16.78 3.10
N ASN A 33 -15.99 -17.85 3.89
CA ASN A 33 -17.13 -18.40 4.62
C ASN A 33 -17.51 -17.58 5.85
N ASN A 34 -16.61 -16.73 6.36
CA ASN A 34 -16.81 -15.90 7.54
C ASN A 34 -16.54 -14.43 7.23
N ARG A 35 -17.16 -13.87 6.18
CA ARG A 35 -16.84 -12.51 5.68
C ARG A 35 -16.90 -11.40 6.73
N ALA A 36 -17.68 -11.58 7.78
CA ALA A 36 -17.76 -10.66 8.91
C ALA A 36 -16.43 -10.50 9.68
N VAL A 37 -15.44 -11.37 9.48
CA VAL A 37 -14.07 -11.20 10.02
C VAL A 37 -13.26 -10.15 9.28
N VAL A 38 -13.68 -9.78 8.07
CA VAL A 38 -12.96 -8.83 7.21
C VAL A 38 -13.25 -7.41 7.67
N ALA A 39 -12.19 -6.67 7.97
CA ALA A 39 -12.25 -5.26 8.32
C ALA A 39 -11.40 -4.42 7.37
N SER A 40 -11.73 -3.12 7.31
CA SER A 40 -10.93 -2.13 6.58
C SER A 40 -9.53 -2.01 7.18
N THR A 41 -8.53 -1.70 6.35
CA THR A 41 -7.15 -1.48 6.81
C THR A 41 -7.03 -0.28 7.76
N GLU A 42 -7.94 0.68 7.61
CA GLU A 42 -8.00 1.93 8.37
C GLU A 42 -8.90 1.84 9.60
N SER A 43 -9.68 0.76 9.76
CA SER A 43 -10.52 0.58 10.94
C SER A 43 -9.76 -0.15 12.07
N GLY A 44 -10.34 -0.13 13.26
CA GLY A 44 -9.80 -0.84 14.42
C GLY A 44 -8.79 -0.02 15.22
N TYR A 45 -8.05 -0.70 16.07
CA TYR A 45 -7.06 -0.08 16.94
C TYR A 45 -5.83 0.39 16.14
N GLN A 46 -5.45 1.65 16.31
CA GLN A 46 -4.32 2.30 15.62
C GLN A 46 -3.23 2.79 16.60
N GLY A 47 -3.29 2.38 17.87
CA GLY A 47 -2.34 2.81 18.90
C GLY A 47 -1.02 2.06 18.87
N LEU A 48 -0.23 2.14 19.94
CA LEU A 48 1.01 1.36 20.11
C LEU A 48 0.69 -0.13 20.32
N GLY A 49 1.54 -1.02 19.80
CA GLY A 49 1.35 -2.46 19.90
C GLY A 49 0.55 -3.06 18.74
N TYR A 50 -0.08 -4.20 18.98
CA TYR A 50 -0.78 -5.00 17.97
C TYR A 50 -2.01 -4.27 17.40
N ARG A 51 -2.19 -4.32 16.08
CA ARG A 51 -3.25 -3.62 15.32
C ARG A 51 -4.03 -4.54 14.38
N GLY A 52 -3.81 -5.84 14.46
CA GLY A 52 -4.43 -6.85 13.61
C GLY A 52 -3.46 -7.55 12.67
N ILE A 53 -4.02 -8.41 11.82
CA ILE A 53 -3.29 -9.10 10.76
C ILE A 53 -3.70 -8.50 9.42
N LEU A 54 -2.72 -8.00 8.67
CA LEU A 54 -2.90 -7.56 7.30
C LEU A 54 -2.74 -8.77 6.37
N VAL A 55 -3.75 -8.99 5.53
CA VAL A 55 -3.82 -10.09 4.56
C VAL A 55 -3.78 -9.49 3.16
N GLU A 56 -2.81 -9.91 2.35
CA GLU A 56 -2.59 -9.41 0.98
C GLU A 56 -2.58 -10.57 -0.04
N LEU A 57 -3.53 -10.56 -0.96
CA LEU A 57 -3.60 -11.53 -2.06
C LEU A 57 -2.63 -11.08 -3.17
N LEU A 58 -1.64 -11.93 -3.48
CA LEU A 58 -0.57 -11.60 -4.45
C LEU A 58 -0.84 -12.14 -5.87
N THR A 59 -1.93 -12.87 -6.08
CA THR A 59 -2.26 -13.50 -7.37
C THR A 59 -3.72 -13.28 -7.72
N ASP A 60 -3.97 -12.82 -8.94
CA ASP A 60 -5.31 -12.43 -9.41
C ASP A 60 -6.30 -13.60 -9.46
N ASP A 61 -5.83 -14.83 -9.72
CA ASP A 61 -6.66 -16.04 -9.79
C ASP A 61 -7.43 -16.35 -8.48
N THR A 62 -6.93 -15.87 -7.35
CA THR A 62 -7.55 -16.11 -6.03
C THR A 62 -8.67 -15.13 -5.68
N VAL A 63 -8.72 -13.97 -6.33
CA VAL A 63 -9.72 -12.92 -6.05
C VAL A 63 -11.08 -13.31 -6.62
N GLU A 64 -11.10 -13.89 -7.83
CA GLU A 64 -12.32 -14.33 -8.50
C GLU A 64 -13.00 -15.50 -7.77
N GLN A 65 -12.21 -16.39 -7.15
CA GLN A 65 -12.72 -17.59 -6.51
C GLN A 65 -13.42 -17.33 -5.16
N TYR A 66 -12.91 -16.38 -4.37
CA TYR A 66 -13.38 -16.16 -2.99
C TYR A 66 -14.14 -14.85 -2.79
N SER A 67 -14.11 -13.93 -3.77
CA SER A 67 -14.76 -12.61 -3.72
C SER A 67 -14.43 -11.83 -2.43
N LEU A 68 -13.16 -11.91 -2.00
CA LEU A 68 -12.59 -11.15 -0.90
C LEU A 68 -11.83 -9.92 -1.43
N PRO A 69 -11.66 -8.85 -0.64
CA PRO A 69 -10.77 -7.76 -1.01
C PRO A 69 -9.34 -8.27 -1.24
N THR A 70 -8.59 -7.60 -2.12
CA THR A 70 -7.19 -7.94 -2.37
C THR A 70 -6.29 -7.64 -1.17
N VAL A 71 -6.68 -6.67 -0.35
CA VAL A 71 -6.01 -6.30 0.89
C VAL A 71 -7.07 -6.01 1.95
N PHE A 72 -6.94 -6.62 3.12
CA PHE A 72 -7.84 -6.39 4.25
C PHE A 72 -7.17 -6.73 5.58
N LYS A 73 -7.80 -6.31 6.69
CA LYS A 73 -7.39 -6.71 8.04
C LYS A 73 -8.36 -7.71 8.63
N ILE A 74 -7.83 -8.55 9.51
CA ILE A 74 -8.61 -9.35 10.47
C ILE A 74 -8.04 -9.09 11.88
N ALA A 75 -8.83 -9.39 12.91
CA ALA A 75 -8.39 -9.28 14.30
C ALA A 75 -7.91 -7.87 14.70
N ASN A 76 -8.49 -6.81 14.13
CA ASN A 76 -8.09 -5.42 14.37
C ASN A 76 -8.99 -4.69 15.39
N GLY A 77 -9.99 -5.36 15.96
CA GLY A 77 -10.98 -4.79 16.88
C GLY A 77 -12.14 -4.07 16.18
N ALA A 78 -12.26 -4.17 14.85
CA ALA A 78 -13.34 -3.55 14.08
C ALA A 78 -14.07 -4.53 13.15
N SER A 79 -13.77 -5.82 13.21
CA SER A 79 -14.51 -6.83 12.46
C SER A 79 -15.86 -7.11 13.13
N LEU A 80 -16.91 -7.33 12.35
CA LEU A 80 -18.25 -7.69 12.85
C LEU A 80 -18.26 -9.07 13.53
N TYR A 81 -17.31 -9.94 13.19
CA TYR A 81 -17.10 -11.23 13.83
C TYR A 81 -15.66 -11.36 14.37
N GLU A 82 -15.31 -10.48 15.30
CA GLU A 82 -13.96 -10.33 15.85
C GLU A 82 -13.43 -11.62 16.49
N SER A 83 -14.25 -12.36 17.23
CA SER A 83 -13.83 -13.61 17.89
C SER A 83 -13.34 -14.67 16.90
N LYS A 84 -14.00 -14.78 15.74
CA LYS A 84 -13.53 -15.66 14.65
C LYS A 84 -12.29 -15.12 13.95
N GLY A 85 -12.19 -13.79 13.82
CA GLY A 85 -10.98 -13.13 13.33
C GLY A 85 -9.76 -13.42 14.19
N LEU A 86 -9.91 -13.38 15.53
CA LEU A 86 -8.87 -13.71 16.50
C LEU A 86 -8.42 -15.17 16.42
N GLU A 87 -9.35 -16.12 16.24
CA GLU A 87 -9.03 -17.55 16.04
C GLU A 87 -8.16 -17.76 14.79
N ILE A 88 -8.50 -17.10 13.68
CA ILE A 88 -7.72 -17.17 12.45
C ILE A 88 -6.35 -16.51 12.66
N ALA A 89 -6.30 -15.35 13.33
CA ALA A 89 -5.04 -14.66 13.63
C ALA A 89 -4.09 -15.49 14.50
N GLU A 90 -4.61 -16.17 15.53
CA GLU A 90 -3.85 -17.07 16.40
C GLU A 90 -3.16 -18.19 15.59
N ARG A 91 -3.91 -18.79 14.65
CA ARG A 91 -3.37 -19.84 13.77
C ARG A 91 -2.32 -19.30 12.81
N LEU A 92 -2.52 -18.11 12.24
CA LEU A 92 -1.55 -17.47 11.34
C LEU A 92 -0.24 -17.10 12.07
N ILE A 93 -0.35 -16.53 13.28
CA ILE A 93 0.83 -16.22 14.12
C ILE A 93 1.58 -17.50 14.50
N THR A 94 0.85 -18.57 14.84
CA THR A 94 1.45 -19.88 15.14
C THR A 94 2.13 -20.50 13.93
N GLY A 95 1.54 -20.33 12.74
CA GLY A 95 2.10 -20.80 11.47
C GLY A 95 3.36 -20.05 11.05
N MET A 96 3.48 -18.75 11.39
CA MET A 96 4.64 -17.93 11.04
C MET A 96 5.96 -18.48 11.60
N SER A 97 5.95 -19.07 12.79
CA SER A 97 7.14 -19.67 13.41
C SER A 97 7.49 -21.05 12.86
N ARG A 98 6.54 -21.70 12.17
CA ARG A 98 6.73 -22.99 11.49
C ARG A 98 7.07 -22.83 10.01
N ALA A 99 6.76 -21.68 9.44
CA ALA A 99 7.05 -21.35 8.06
C ALA A 99 8.57 -21.30 7.86
N THR A 100 9.14 -22.39 7.37
CA THR A 100 10.49 -22.39 6.82
C THR A 100 10.52 -21.42 5.65
N ALA A 101 11.55 -20.57 5.64
CA ALA A 101 11.80 -19.61 4.57
C ALA A 101 11.66 -20.30 3.20
N VAL A 102 10.52 -20.10 2.53
CA VAL A 102 10.29 -20.66 1.21
C VAL A 102 11.30 -20.02 0.27
N SER A 103 12.09 -20.87 -0.36
CA SER A 103 13.43 -20.55 -0.82
C SER A 103 13.48 -19.61 -2.03
N SER A 104 14.46 -18.71 -1.98
CA SER A 104 15.24 -18.10 -3.07
C SER A 104 14.56 -17.05 -3.95
N PHE A 105 15.26 -15.91 -4.05
CA PHE A 105 14.88 -14.61 -4.62
C PHE A 105 13.98 -13.78 -3.69
N MET A 106 14.57 -12.71 -3.13
CA MET A 106 14.01 -11.78 -2.13
C MET A 106 14.32 -12.17 -0.68
N GLU A 107 14.48 -11.13 0.14
CA GLU A 107 15.07 -11.08 1.47
C GLU A 107 14.65 -12.23 2.39
N THR A 108 15.59 -12.68 3.25
CA THR A 108 15.33 -13.67 4.29
C THR A 108 14.12 -13.26 5.12
N PRO A 109 13.06 -14.09 5.23
CA PRO A 109 11.92 -13.76 6.07
C PRO A 109 12.41 -13.57 7.50
N GLU A 110 12.08 -12.42 8.09
CA GLU A 110 12.41 -12.13 9.48
C GLU A 110 11.53 -13.05 10.32
N VAL A 111 12.13 -14.15 10.79
CA VAL A 111 11.47 -15.16 11.62
C VAL A 111 10.92 -14.46 12.85
N LEU A 112 9.64 -14.67 13.15
CA LEU A 112 9.01 -14.14 14.36
C LEU A 112 9.77 -14.66 15.58
N GLU A 113 10.44 -13.77 16.34
CA GLU A 113 11.14 -14.14 17.57
C GLU A 113 10.18 -14.87 18.52
N GLU A 114 10.59 -16.00 19.11
CA GLU A 114 9.70 -16.84 19.96
C GLU A 114 9.08 -16.04 21.11
N ASP A 115 9.82 -15.12 21.70
CA ASP A 115 9.33 -14.26 22.79
C ASP A 115 8.25 -13.28 22.31
N LEU A 116 8.41 -12.72 21.11
CA LEU A 116 7.40 -11.85 20.49
C LEU A 116 6.15 -12.65 20.13
N GLN A 117 6.31 -13.87 19.59
CA GLN A 117 5.18 -14.76 19.32
C GLN A 117 4.38 -15.04 20.59
N ARG A 118 5.04 -15.38 21.70
CA ARG A 118 4.36 -15.64 22.99
C ARG A 118 3.60 -14.43 23.49
N GLN A 119 4.21 -13.23 23.41
CA GLN A 119 3.54 -11.98 23.82
C GLN A 119 2.32 -11.67 22.96
N LEU A 120 2.40 -11.92 21.64
CA LEU A 120 1.26 -11.72 20.74
C LEU A 120 0.12 -12.69 21.04
N LEU A 121 0.42 -13.97 21.28
CA LEU A 121 -0.60 -14.96 21.63
C LEU A 121 -1.27 -14.68 22.98
N ASP A 122 -0.49 -14.27 23.99
CA ASP A 122 -1.02 -13.85 25.30
C ASP A 122 -1.91 -12.60 25.16
N HIS A 123 -1.46 -11.64 24.35
CA HIS A 123 -2.25 -10.44 24.06
C HIS A 123 -3.57 -10.79 23.34
N LEU A 124 -3.55 -11.65 22.32
CA LEU A 124 -4.76 -12.11 21.64
C LEU A 124 -5.72 -12.88 22.56
N GLY A 125 -5.19 -13.67 23.49
CA GLY A 125 -5.98 -14.39 24.48
C GLY A 125 -6.66 -13.49 25.52
N SER A 126 -6.09 -12.30 25.78
CA SER A 126 -6.63 -11.32 26.73
C SER A 126 -7.57 -10.28 26.12
N LEU A 127 -7.69 -10.23 24.79
CA LEU A 127 -8.66 -9.35 24.12
C LEU A 127 -10.10 -9.80 24.42
N PRO A 128 -11.02 -8.86 24.73
CA PRO A 128 -12.41 -9.21 25.01
C PRO A 128 -13.06 -9.83 23.78
N ARG A 129 -13.41 -11.12 23.88
CA ARG A 129 -14.21 -11.83 22.88
C ARG A 129 -15.64 -11.35 23.03
N ILE A 130 -16.06 -10.38 22.22
CA ILE A 130 -17.46 -9.98 22.16
C ILE A 130 -18.23 -11.15 21.53
N GLU A 131 -18.86 -11.97 22.37
CA GLU A 131 -19.89 -12.91 21.95
C GLU A 131 -21.13 -12.11 21.55
N GLN A 132 -21.70 -12.43 20.39
CA GLN A 132 -22.95 -11.84 19.92
C GLN A 132 -24.04 -12.03 20.97
N GLN A 133 -24.50 -10.93 21.58
CA GLN A 133 -25.85 -10.87 22.13
C GLN A 133 -26.77 -10.26 21.10
N SER A 134 -27.55 -11.15 20.49
CA SER A 134 -28.81 -10.85 19.83
C SER A 134 -29.70 -10.09 20.81
N GLU A 135 -30.08 -8.86 20.49
CA GLU A 135 -31.38 -8.34 20.91
C GLU A 135 -31.85 -7.27 19.93
N VAL A 136 -33.08 -7.51 19.47
CA VAL A 136 -33.84 -6.72 18.51
C VAL A 136 -34.36 -5.50 19.24
N ASP A 137 -34.10 -4.30 18.72
CA ASP A 137 -35.11 -3.25 18.84
C ASP A 137 -35.18 -2.38 17.60
N GLY A 138 -36.40 -2.29 17.07
CA GLY A 138 -36.72 -1.65 15.82
C GLY A 138 -36.83 -0.15 16.00
N SER A 139 -35.94 0.59 15.35
CA SER A 139 -36.28 1.91 14.86
C SER A 139 -35.51 2.18 13.57
N GLY A 140 -36.26 2.36 12.49
CA GLY A 140 -35.74 2.55 11.16
C GLY A 140 -34.91 3.83 11.05
N ALA A 141 -33.59 3.67 11.00
CA ALA A 141 -32.73 4.56 10.27
C ALA A 141 -32.37 3.84 8.97
N GLY A 142 -32.81 4.40 7.84
CA GLY A 142 -32.55 3.84 6.52
C GLY A 142 -31.08 3.47 6.38
N ILE A 143 -30.84 2.21 6.07
CA ILE A 143 -29.53 1.71 5.66
C ILE A 143 -29.25 2.45 4.35
N MET A 144 -28.48 3.53 4.41
CA MET A 144 -27.81 4.02 3.22
C MET A 144 -26.88 2.88 2.83
N GLU A 145 -27.24 2.15 1.78
CA GLU A 145 -26.35 1.23 1.10
C GLU A 145 -25.03 1.97 0.90
N ALA A 146 -23.98 1.50 1.57
CA ALA A 146 -22.64 2.01 1.34
C ALA A 146 -22.33 1.73 -0.13
N GLU A 147 -22.21 2.79 -0.92
CA GLU A 147 -21.88 2.65 -2.33
C GLU A 147 -20.61 1.81 -2.50
N PRO A 148 -20.56 0.93 -3.51
CA PRO A 148 -19.44 0.04 -3.69
C PRO A 148 -18.14 0.84 -3.75
N ALA A 149 -17.18 0.49 -2.89
CA ALA A 149 -15.86 1.11 -2.88
C ALA A 149 -15.24 1.00 -4.28
N VAL A 150 -15.11 2.13 -4.97
CA VAL A 150 -14.64 2.18 -6.35
C VAL A 150 -13.21 1.64 -6.42
N THR A 151 -13.02 0.43 -6.93
CA THR A 151 -11.68 -0.15 -7.14
C THR A 151 -11.24 0.05 -8.59
N CYS A 152 -10.27 0.94 -8.80
CA CYS A 152 -9.71 1.15 -10.13
C CYS A 152 -8.68 0.08 -10.50
N LYS A 153 -8.73 -0.37 -11.76
CA LYS A 153 -7.71 -1.24 -12.34
C LYS A 153 -6.43 -0.43 -12.60
N ILE A 154 -5.29 -0.98 -12.22
CA ILE A 154 -3.97 -0.41 -12.43
C ILE A 154 -3.06 -1.43 -13.08
N GLU A 155 -2.02 -0.94 -13.75
CA GLU A 155 -0.93 -1.75 -14.26
C GLU A 155 0.31 -1.53 -13.40
N LEU A 156 1.09 -2.59 -13.16
CA LEU A 156 2.35 -2.53 -12.42
C LEU A 156 3.52 -2.76 -13.36
N GLY A 157 4.50 -1.85 -13.32
CA GLY A 157 5.78 -2.03 -13.98
C GLY A 157 6.77 -2.72 -13.06
N ALA A 158 7.64 -3.57 -13.62
CA ALA A 158 8.79 -4.09 -12.89
C ALA A 158 9.79 -2.97 -12.57
N PHE A 159 10.48 -3.08 -11.45
CA PHE A 159 11.54 -2.16 -11.08
C PHE A 159 12.75 -2.33 -12.01
N ASN A 160 12.94 -1.35 -12.91
CA ASN A 160 14.02 -1.35 -13.89
C ASN A 160 14.91 -0.11 -13.74
N PRO A 161 15.77 -0.04 -12.71
CA PRO A 161 16.63 1.12 -12.49
C PRO A 161 17.64 1.32 -13.61
N GLY A 162 18.07 0.26 -14.30
CA GLY A 162 19.03 0.35 -15.41
C GLY A 162 18.57 1.27 -16.55
N PHE A 163 17.27 1.22 -16.90
CA PHE A 163 16.68 2.11 -17.90
C PHE A 163 16.80 3.61 -17.54
N TRP A 164 16.73 3.93 -16.24
CA TRP A 164 16.77 5.30 -15.72
C TRP A 164 18.18 5.78 -15.34
N ASN A 165 19.07 4.83 -15.04
CA ASN A 165 20.41 5.10 -14.50
C ASN A 165 21.50 5.09 -15.57
N ALA A 166 21.15 4.76 -16.81
CA ALA A 166 22.04 4.91 -17.95
C ALA A 166 22.63 6.33 -18.02
N PRO A 167 23.96 6.50 -18.23
CA PRO A 167 24.63 7.80 -18.15
C PRO A 167 24.02 8.89 -19.03
N ALA A 168 23.48 8.52 -20.20
CA ALA A 168 22.85 9.47 -21.12
C ALA A 168 21.56 10.12 -20.59
N HIS A 169 20.91 9.52 -19.59
CA HIS A 169 19.57 9.86 -19.14
C HIS A 169 19.47 10.21 -17.65
N VAL A 170 20.42 9.73 -16.83
CA VAL A 170 20.32 9.80 -15.36
C VAL A 170 20.12 11.23 -14.85
N GLY A 171 20.82 12.22 -15.44
CA GLY A 171 20.71 13.63 -15.06
C GLY A 171 19.59 14.41 -15.75
N LYS A 172 18.87 13.81 -16.70
CA LYS A 172 17.85 14.50 -17.53
C LYS A 172 16.41 14.16 -17.17
N ASN A 173 16.20 13.20 -16.28
CA ASN A 173 14.88 12.77 -15.83
C ASN A 173 14.82 12.86 -14.32
N ASN A 174 13.61 13.03 -13.78
CA ASN A 174 13.39 13.20 -12.35
C ASN A 174 12.26 12.29 -11.82
N CYS A 175 11.73 12.64 -10.65
CA CYS A 175 10.66 11.90 -9.98
C CYS A 175 9.36 11.88 -10.79
N TYR A 176 9.04 12.95 -11.51
CA TYR A 176 7.82 13.04 -12.32
C TYR A 176 7.92 12.20 -13.59
N ASN A 177 9.06 12.25 -14.28
CA ASN A 177 9.37 11.33 -15.38
C ASN A 177 9.26 9.86 -14.95
N TYR A 178 9.90 9.53 -13.83
CA TYR A 178 9.91 8.17 -13.29
C TYR A 178 8.49 7.70 -12.94
N ALA A 179 7.74 8.51 -12.20
CA ALA A 179 6.42 8.17 -11.71
C ALA A 179 5.42 7.95 -12.85
N THR A 180 5.48 8.80 -13.87
CA THR A 180 4.64 8.68 -15.07
C THR A 180 5.14 7.64 -16.08
N ASN A 181 6.27 6.98 -15.79
CA ASN A 181 6.96 6.05 -16.70
C ASN A 181 7.32 6.65 -18.06
N ARG A 182 7.68 7.94 -18.11
CA ARG A 182 8.04 8.65 -19.34
C ARG A 182 9.43 9.26 -19.25
N ARG A 183 10.38 8.73 -20.03
CA ARG A 183 11.74 9.25 -20.16
C ARG A 183 11.82 10.29 -21.27
N THR A 184 11.38 11.51 -20.97
CA THR A 184 11.36 12.62 -21.93
C THR A 184 12.73 13.28 -22.10
N ASP A 185 13.65 13.07 -21.15
CA ASP A 185 14.94 13.76 -21.08
C ASP A 185 14.82 15.30 -20.97
N THR A 186 13.68 15.81 -20.48
CA THR A 186 13.37 17.25 -20.33
C THR A 186 13.30 17.73 -18.88
N PHE A 187 13.58 16.83 -17.92
CA PHE A 187 13.41 17.08 -16.48
C PHE A 187 11.99 17.56 -16.17
N ALA A 188 11.02 16.70 -16.45
CA ALA A 188 9.62 17.08 -16.58
C ALA A 188 9.02 17.66 -15.29
N GLN A 189 8.08 18.60 -15.45
CA GLN A 189 7.43 19.28 -14.33
C GLN A 189 5.91 19.19 -14.46
N PRO A 190 5.18 18.91 -13.36
CA PRO A 190 3.72 19.01 -13.35
C PRO A 190 3.25 20.35 -13.90
N GLY A 191 2.30 20.32 -14.83
CA GLY A 191 1.67 21.49 -15.42
C GLY A 191 2.52 22.25 -16.43
N ARG A 192 3.77 21.84 -16.70
CA ARG A 192 4.61 22.49 -17.73
C ARG A 192 3.97 22.38 -19.12
N ALA A 193 3.43 21.22 -19.45
CA ALA A 193 2.85 20.98 -20.78
C ALA A 193 1.55 21.77 -21.02
N THR A 194 0.92 22.27 -19.96
CA THR A 194 -0.36 22.99 -20.00
C THR A 194 -0.24 24.46 -19.59
N GLY A 195 0.95 24.92 -19.19
CA GLY A 195 1.18 26.26 -18.66
C GLY A 195 0.65 26.47 -17.24
N LYS A 196 0.20 25.42 -16.54
CA LYS A 196 -0.32 25.49 -15.16
C LYS A 196 0.72 25.04 -14.14
N TYR A 197 1.87 25.69 -14.14
CA TYR A 197 2.93 25.41 -13.18
C TYR A 197 2.45 25.59 -11.72
N PRO A 198 2.88 24.74 -10.78
CA PRO A 198 2.43 24.80 -9.40
C PRO A 198 2.99 26.02 -8.67
N TYR A 199 2.10 26.89 -8.18
CA TYR A 199 2.44 27.99 -7.29
C TYR A 199 1.28 28.32 -6.32
N PRO A 200 1.54 28.46 -5.01
CA PRO A 200 2.81 28.19 -4.32
C PRO A 200 3.09 26.68 -4.22
N MET A 201 4.31 26.28 -3.84
CA MET A 201 4.70 24.87 -3.76
C MET A 201 4.04 24.14 -2.58
N ASN A 202 2.80 23.65 -2.78
CA ASN A 202 2.00 22.93 -1.80
C ASN A 202 1.20 21.78 -2.47
N CYS A 203 0.57 20.92 -1.66
CA CYS A 203 -0.20 19.78 -2.19
C CYS A 203 -1.29 20.19 -3.18
N ALA A 204 -2.01 21.29 -2.93
CA ALA A 204 -3.11 21.73 -3.77
C ALA A 204 -2.62 22.18 -5.17
N ALA A 205 -1.56 23.00 -5.22
CA ALA A 205 -1.01 23.51 -6.46
C ALA A 205 -0.36 22.41 -7.31
N VAL A 206 0.43 21.52 -6.69
CA VAL A 206 1.08 20.40 -7.40
C VAL A 206 0.03 19.39 -7.88
N THR A 207 -1.03 19.17 -7.10
CA THR A 207 -2.19 18.39 -7.53
C THR A 207 -2.85 19.02 -8.75
N ALA A 208 -3.19 20.31 -8.71
CA ALA A 208 -3.83 21.01 -9.82
C ALA A 208 -2.97 20.97 -11.11
N ALA A 209 -1.66 21.12 -10.96
CA ALA A 209 -0.70 21.01 -12.05
C ALA A 209 -0.68 19.59 -12.66
N ALA A 210 -0.57 18.54 -11.83
CA ALA A 210 -0.58 17.16 -12.30
C ALA A 210 -1.92 16.75 -12.93
N LEU A 211 -3.06 17.18 -12.36
CA LEU A 211 -4.38 16.97 -12.94
C LEU A 211 -4.52 17.66 -14.29
N SER A 212 -3.92 18.85 -14.46
CA SER A 212 -3.93 19.53 -15.76
C SER A 212 -3.17 18.78 -16.84
N ASP A 213 -2.12 18.05 -16.45
CA ASP A 213 -1.39 17.15 -17.37
C ASP A 213 -2.19 15.88 -17.69
N GLY A 214 -3.30 15.61 -16.98
CA GLY A 214 -4.16 14.44 -17.18
C GLY A 214 -4.00 13.34 -16.12
N ALA A 215 -3.36 13.62 -14.96
CA ALA A 215 -3.42 12.70 -13.84
C ALA A 215 -4.85 12.61 -13.28
N HIS A 216 -5.17 11.51 -12.62
CA HIS A 216 -6.43 11.35 -11.89
C HIS A 216 -6.15 11.11 -10.41
N LYS A 217 -7.03 11.56 -9.52
CA LYS A 217 -6.94 11.21 -8.10
C LYS A 217 -7.25 9.73 -7.91
N ARG A 218 -6.74 9.11 -6.85
CA ARG A 218 -7.15 7.75 -6.47
C ARG A 218 -8.67 7.70 -6.32
N PHE A 219 -9.26 6.60 -6.79
CA PHE A 219 -10.72 6.36 -6.95
C PHE A 219 -11.42 7.10 -8.10
N ASP A 220 -10.76 8.02 -8.79
CA ASP A 220 -11.21 8.53 -10.09
C ASP A 220 -10.62 7.65 -11.19
N CYS A 221 -11.37 6.60 -11.56
CA CYS A 221 -10.84 5.54 -12.41
C CYS A 221 -10.69 5.96 -13.87
N LEU A 222 -9.56 5.57 -14.45
CA LEU A 222 -9.29 5.72 -15.86
C LEU A 222 -9.79 4.48 -16.64
N PRO A 223 -10.38 4.65 -17.84
CA PRO A 223 -10.84 3.54 -18.67
C PRO A 223 -9.66 2.70 -19.20
N ASP A 224 -9.96 1.51 -19.71
CA ASP A 224 -8.94 0.61 -20.29
C ASP A 224 -8.24 1.20 -21.52
N SER A 225 -8.84 2.19 -22.19
CA SER A 225 -8.20 2.95 -23.26
C SER A 225 -6.99 3.75 -22.76
N GLU A 226 -6.84 3.98 -21.45
CA GLU A 226 -5.78 4.79 -20.86
C GLU A 226 -4.59 3.98 -20.33
N LYS A 227 -4.59 2.65 -20.53
CA LYS A 227 -3.48 1.77 -20.16
C LYS A 227 -2.15 2.18 -20.81
N PRO A 228 -1.01 2.08 -20.10
CA PRO A 228 -0.91 1.68 -18.70
C PRO A 228 -1.31 2.82 -17.74
N ARG A 229 -2.05 2.45 -16.68
CA ARG A 229 -2.48 3.29 -15.57
C ARG A 229 -1.64 2.94 -14.34
N TYR A 230 -0.63 3.75 -14.04
CA TYR A 230 0.23 3.49 -12.88
C TYR A 230 -0.31 4.16 -11.63
N LEU A 231 -0.22 3.47 -10.50
CA LEU A 231 -0.43 4.05 -9.18
C LEU A 231 0.83 4.80 -8.74
N VAL A 232 0.67 6.08 -8.42
CA VAL A 232 1.74 6.95 -7.94
C VAL A 232 1.33 7.64 -6.64
N ALA A 233 2.32 8.09 -5.87
CA ALA A 233 2.11 8.84 -4.62
C ALA A 233 2.87 10.17 -4.69
N MET A 234 2.26 11.23 -4.16
CA MET A 234 2.83 12.58 -4.16
C MET A 234 3.09 13.05 -2.73
N VAL A 235 4.27 13.62 -2.53
CA VAL A 235 4.64 14.32 -1.29
C VAL A 235 5.17 15.71 -1.62
N VAL A 236 5.09 16.62 -0.66
CA VAL A 236 5.57 18.00 -0.81
C VAL A 236 6.41 18.41 0.40
N ALA A 237 7.52 19.08 0.12
CA ALA A 237 8.28 19.90 1.04
C ALA A 237 7.72 21.34 0.91
N PRO A 238 6.88 21.82 1.85
CA PRO A 238 6.13 23.06 1.66
C PRO A 238 7.02 24.25 1.33
N GLY A 239 6.67 24.97 0.26
CA GLY A 239 7.41 26.14 -0.21
C GLY A 239 8.73 25.84 -0.94
N VAL A 240 9.16 24.58 -1.01
CA VAL A 240 10.48 24.19 -1.52
C VAL A 240 10.37 23.29 -2.74
N ASP A 241 9.79 22.09 -2.59
CA ASP A 241 9.83 21.06 -3.64
C ASP A 241 8.68 20.06 -3.52
N TYR A 242 8.49 19.24 -4.55
CA TYR A 242 7.58 18.09 -4.56
C TYR A 242 8.33 16.82 -4.95
N HIS A 243 7.77 15.67 -4.60
CA HIS A 243 8.36 14.40 -5.00
C HIS A 243 7.31 13.33 -5.26
N TRP A 244 7.63 12.43 -6.19
CA TRP A 244 6.73 11.38 -6.66
C TRP A 244 7.34 9.99 -6.53
N TYR A 245 6.50 9.03 -6.18
CA TYR A 245 6.80 7.60 -6.10
C TYR A 245 5.87 6.81 -7.02
N ARG A 246 6.31 5.64 -7.49
CA ARG A 246 5.48 4.70 -8.28
C ARG A 246 5.50 3.32 -7.66
N LYS A 247 4.31 2.71 -7.52
CA LYS A 247 4.18 1.32 -7.07
C LYS A 247 4.76 0.39 -8.15
N GLN A 248 5.60 -0.54 -7.73
CA GLN A 248 6.21 -1.52 -8.62
C GLN A 248 5.55 -2.89 -8.46
N LYS A 249 5.75 -3.77 -9.45
CA LYS A 249 5.25 -5.15 -9.45
C LYS A 249 5.74 -5.95 -8.25
N GLU A 250 6.95 -5.64 -7.79
CA GLU A 250 7.64 -6.29 -6.68
C GLU A 250 7.07 -5.92 -5.29
N GLY A 251 6.05 -5.06 -5.24
CA GLY A 251 5.35 -4.71 -3.98
C GLY A 251 5.95 -3.53 -3.23
N PHE A 252 7.10 -3.00 -3.63
CA PHE A 252 7.65 -1.75 -3.10
C PHE A 252 7.35 -0.54 -4.00
N TRP A 253 7.78 0.63 -3.56
CA TRP A 253 7.72 1.88 -4.31
C TRP A 253 9.10 2.30 -4.79
N GLY A 254 9.18 2.68 -6.06
CA GLY A 254 10.37 3.25 -6.66
C GLY A 254 10.25 4.76 -6.82
N HIS A 255 11.39 5.45 -6.88
CA HIS A 255 11.46 6.88 -7.16
C HIS A 255 12.80 7.28 -7.78
N LYS A 256 12.88 8.52 -8.26
CA LYS A 256 14.11 9.11 -8.80
C LYS A 256 14.29 10.55 -8.27
N PRO A 257 15.07 10.77 -7.20
CA PRO A 257 15.26 12.10 -6.63
C PRO A 257 16.05 13.01 -7.58
N GLY A 258 15.38 13.97 -8.22
CA GLY A 258 16.03 14.85 -9.20
C GLY A 258 16.86 14.10 -10.24
N GLY A 259 18.08 14.58 -10.51
CA GLY A 259 19.04 13.95 -11.44
C GLY A 259 19.83 12.77 -10.87
N THR A 260 19.49 12.26 -9.68
CA THR A 260 20.20 11.13 -9.05
C THR A 260 19.66 9.78 -9.56
N PRO A 261 20.37 8.66 -9.34
CA PRO A 261 19.89 7.34 -9.75
C PRO A 261 18.49 7.01 -9.21
N ALA A 262 17.66 6.37 -10.03
CA ALA A 262 16.43 5.73 -9.59
C ALA A 262 16.74 4.63 -8.57
N LYS A 263 15.98 4.64 -7.47
CA LYS A 263 16.13 3.72 -6.34
C LYS A 263 14.75 3.35 -5.79
N ASN A 264 14.72 2.42 -4.84
CA ASN A 264 13.53 1.98 -4.11
C ASN A 264 13.67 2.18 -2.60
N THR A 265 14.68 2.93 -2.16
CA THR A 265 14.97 3.16 -0.74
C THR A 265 14.76 4.60 -0.32
N ASP A 266 14.28 4.79 0.89
CA ASP A 266 14.00 6.09 1.50
C ASP A 266 15.30 6.82 1.94
N ASN A 267 15.18 7.90 2.70
CA ASN A 267 16.34 8.68 3.17
C ASN A 267 17.16 7.94 4.23
N SER A 268 16.57 6.97 4.92
CA SER A 268 17.23 6.07 5.87
C SER A 268 17.82 4.81 5.19
N GLY A 269 17.70 4.70 3.86
CA GLY A 269 18.20 3.54 3.12
C GLY A 269 17.30 2.30 3.19
N LYS A 270 16.07 2.43 3.71
CA LYS A 270 15.11 1.31 3.82
C LYS A 270 14.24 1.22 2.58
N ILE A 271 13.89 0.00 2.14
CA ILE A 271 12.97 -0.22 1.03
C ILE A 271 11.62 0.47 1.33
N ILE A 272 11.09 1.21 0.36
CA ILE A 272 9.85 1.97 0.53
C ILE A 272 8.66 1.03 0.31
N THR A 273 8.00 0.61 1.39
CA THR A 273 6.74 -0.15 1.33
C THR A 273 5.51 0.76 1.32
N ASN A 274 5.60 1.91 2.01
CA ASN A 274 4.57 2.94 2.06
C ASN A 274 5.17 4.36 1.95
N PRO A 275 4.90 5.13 0.88
CA PRO A 275 5.39 6.50 0.72
C PRO A 275 4.84 7.51 1.74
N GLU A 276 3.73 7.19 2.39
CA GLU A 276 3.13 8.06 3.42
C GLU A 276 3.98 8.08 4.70
N THR A 277 4.56 6.93 5.05
CA THR A 277 5.24 6.70 6.33
C THR A 277 6.74 6.43 6.21
N CYS A 278 7.29 6.29 5.00
CA CYS A 278 8.74 6.11 4.82
C CYS A 278 9.53 7.37 5.22
N ASP A 279 10.83 7.21 5.46
CA ASP A 279 11.67 8.36 5.78
C ASP A 279 11.91 9.24 4.55
N ARG A 280 11.16 10.32 4.48
CA ARG A 280 11.27 11.38 3.47
C ARG A 280 11.63 12.74 4.08
N THR A 281 11.96 12.75 5.37
CA THR A 281 12.16 13.98 6.16
C THR A 281 13.56 14.14 6.72
N SER A 282 14.35 13.06 6.84
CA SER A 282 15.74 13.09 7.37
C SER A 282 16.78 13.67 6.41
N GLY A 283 16.39 14.61 5.56
CA GLY A 283 17.25 15.25 4.56
C GLY A 283 16.64 16.55 4.05
N TRP A 284 17.34 17.18 3.10
CA TRP A 284 16.85 18.38 2.42
C TRP A 284 16.64 18.11 0.92
N PRO A 285 15.48 18.46 0.34
CA PRO A 285 14.27 19.00 0.99
C PRO A 285 13.59 17.99 1.93
N SER A 286 12.97 18.49 3.01
CA SER A 286 12.21 17.67 3.95
C SER A 286 10.75 17.60 3.49
N TYR A 287 10.35 16.49 2.88
CA TYR A 287 9.00 16.31 2.38
C TYR A 287 8.10 15.93 3.55
N THR A 288 7.45 16.90 4.21
CA THR A 288 6.61 16.65 5.39
C THR A 288 5.18 16.26 5.02
N ASN A 289 4.66 16.75 3.88
CA ASN A 289 3.24 16.61 3.55
C ASN A 289 3.01 15.45 2.59
N PHE A 290 2.22 14.45 3.01
CA PHE A 290 1.67 13.45 2.10
C PHE A 290 0.42 14.03 1.45
N CYS A 291 0.38 14.04 0.12
CA CYS A 291 -0.68 14.72 -0.63
C CYS A 291 -1.68 13.75 -1.27
N GLY A 292 -1.41 12.45 -1.19
CA GLY A 292 -2.29 11.40 -1.67
C GLY A 292 -1.72 10.57 -2.81
N TYR A 293 -2.58 9.68 -3.28
CA TYR A 293 -2.32 8.77 -4.38
C TYR A 293 -3.04 9.23 -5.65
N PHE A 294 -2.42 8.96 -6.79
CA PHE A 294 -2.91 9.35 -8.11
C PHE A 294 -2.71 8.23 -9.11
N TYR A 295 -3.44 8.30 -10.22
CA TYR A 295 -3.23 7.47 -11.39
C TYR A 295 -2.61 8.29 -12.50
N THR A 296 -1.59 7.71 -13.15
CA THR A 296 -1.01 8.28 -14.37
C THR A 296 -1.43 7.45 -15.56
N ALA A 297 -1.91 8.09 -16.63
CA ALA A 297 -2.40 7.42 -17.83
C ALA A 297 -1.49 7.64 -19.03
N LYS A 298 -1.68 6.87 -20.12
CA LYS A 298 -0.94 7.05 -21.38
C LYS A 298 -1.17 8.40 -22.05
N SER A 299 -2.35 9.02 -21.88
CA SER A 299 -2.70 10.31 -22.50
C SER A 299 -2.09 11.53 -21.78
N MET A 300 -1.55 11.34 -20.57
CA MET A 300 -0.95 12.43 -19.81
C MET A 300 0.15 13.15 -20.60
N LYS A 301 0.14 14.49 -20.55
CA LYS A 301 1.14 15.35 -21.18
C LYS A 301 2.28 15.59 -20.20
N VAL A 302 3.44 14.99 -20.46
CA VAL A 302 4.62 15.12 -19.60
C VAL A 302 5.74 15.79 -20.39
N ASN A 303 6.25 16.90 -19.87
CA ASN A 303 7.30 17.72 -20.45
C ASN A 303 8.13 18.38 -19.37
#